data_AF-A0A7X1NAE0-F1
#
_entry.id   AF-A0A7X1NAE0-F1
#
_cell.length_a   1.000
_cell.length_b   1.000
_cell.length_c   1.000
_cell.angle_alpha   90.00
_cell.angle_beta   90.00
_cell.angle_gamma   90.00
#
_symmetry.space_group_name_H-M   'P 1'
#
loop_
_entity.id
_entity.type
_entity.pdbx_description
1 polymer ?
#
loop_
_entity_poly.entity_id
_entity_poly.type
_entity_poly.pdbx_seq_one_letter_code
_entity_poly.pdbx_strand_id
1 'polypeptide(L)'
;MMALNAHRSTAKVVACRGCSLQFCPLYGSSNVSLCRPCRRARDRAYKRVSRMARKATERAAHVEKVDPFEVFERDGWACRLCGIPTPRSKRGTYDHDAPELDHVVPLARGGDHTYANTQCACRRCNSLKSDILGWSPVDAIAGAEVGVGL
;
A
#
# COMPACT_ATOMS: atom_id res chain seq x y z
N MET A 1 -33.60 -21.86 -22.54
CA MET A 1 -34.06 -20.63 -23.24
C MET A 1 -34.44 -19.48 -22.31
N MET A 2 -35.02 -19.70 -21.12
CA MET A 2 -35.46 -18.61 -20.22
C MET A 2 -34.36 -17.65 -19.74
N ALA A 3 -33.17 -18.17 -19.39
CA ALA A 3 -32.06 -17.34 -18.91
C ALA A 3 -31.51 -16.38 -19.98
N LEU A 4 -31.52 -16.78 -21.26
CA LEU A 4 -31.03 -15.95 -22.37
C LEU A 4 -31.95 -14.74 -22.61
N ASN A 5 -33.27 -14.94 -22.52
CA ASN A 5 -34.25 -13.86 -22.69
C ASN A 5 -34.28 -12.91 -21.49
N ALA A 6 -34.12 -13.43 -20.26
CA ALA A 6 -33.92 -12.62 -19.07
C ALA A 6 -32.61 -11.80 -19.14
N HIS A 7 -31.54 -12.39 -19.69
CA HIS A 7 -30.28 -11.68 -19.89
C HIS A 7 -30.41 -10.55 -20.93
N ARG A 8 -31.07 -10.81 -22.08
CA ARG A 8 -31.30 -9.78 -23.10
C ARG A 8 -32.16 -8.61 -22.62
N SER A 9 -33.18 -8.88 -21.79
CA SER A 9 -34.05 -7.84 -21.23
C SER A 9 -33.41 -7.01 -20.11
N THR A 10 -32.41 -7.57 -19.41
CA THR A 10 -31.65 -6.87 -18.34
C THR A 10 -30.36 -6.22 -18.83
N ALA A 11 -29.88 -6.58 -20.03
CA ALA A 11 -28.73 -5.98 -20.68
C ALA A 11 -29.02 -4.51 -21.05
N LYS A 12 -28.37 -3.58 -20.36
CA LYS A 12 -28.45 -2.15 -20.65
C LYS A 12 -27.30 -1.74 -21.56
N VAL A 13 -27.60 -1.21 -22.73
CA VAL A 13 -26.57 -0.55 -23.56
C VAL A 13 -26.35 0.85 -23.02
N VAL A 14 -25.09 1.19 -22.71
CA VAL A 14 -24.70 2.51 -22.21
C VAL A 14 -23.60 3.09 -23.08
N ALA A 15 -23.59 4.41 -23.25
CA ALA A 15 -22.51 5.10 -23.94
C ALA A 15 -21.34 5.36 -22.99
N CYS A 16 -20.11 5.05 -23.42
CA CYS A 16 -18.91 5.38 -22.67
C CYS A 16 -18.70 6.90 -22.62
N ARG A 17 -18.62 7.50 -21.43
CA ARG A 17 -18.35 8.95 -21.28
C ARG A 17 -16.99 9.38 -21.86
N GLY A 18 -16.03 8.46 -22.00
CA GLY A 18 -14.68 8.77 -22.46
C GLY A 18 -14.48 8.71 -23.98
N CYS A 19 -15.23 7.87 -24.70
CA CYS A 19 -15.07 7.68 -26.15
C CYS A 19 -16.40 7.61 -26.93
N SER A 20 -17.53 7.79 -26.24
CA SER A 20 -18.89 7.74 -26.76
C SER A 20 -19.34 6.40 -27.37
N LEU A 21 -18.46 5.41 -27.48
CA LEU A 21 -18.82 4.06 -27.94
C LEU A 21 -19.82 3.41 -26.99
N GLN A 22 -20.83 2.78 -27.57
CA GLN A 22 -21.82 2.00 -26.84
C GLN A 22 -21.23 0.66 -26.38
N PHE A 23 -21.54 0.26 -25.15
CA PHE A 23 -21.16 -1.03 -24.60
C PHE A 23 -22.24 -1.54 -23.64
N CYS A 24 -22.28 -2.86 -23.45
CA CYS A 24 -23.10 -3.46 -22.41
C CYS A 24 -22.21 -3.76 -21.20
N PRO A 25 -22.47 -3.16 -20.02
CA PRO A 25 -21.79 -3.55 -18.80
C PRO A 25 -22.18 -4.99 -18.43
N LEU A 26 -21.30 -5.68 -17.73
CA LEU A 26 -21.61 -7.01 -17.19
C LEU A 26 -22.74 -6.88 -16.14
N TYR A 27 -23.52 -7.94 -15.98
CA TYR A 27 -24.58 -8.00 -14.96
C TYR A 27 -24.04 -7.59 -13.57
N GLY A 28 -24.76 -6.73 -12.86
CA GLY A 28 -24.34 -6.14 -11.58
C GLY A 28 -23.45 -4.90 -11.68
N SER A 29 -23.08 -4.45 -12.89
CA SER A 29 -22.25 -3.25 -13.10
C SER A 29 -22.97 -2.14 -13.89
N SER A 30 -24.28 -2.01 -13.67
CA SER A 30 -25.16 -1.06 -14.39
C SER A 30 -24.79 0.42 -14.22
N ASN A 31 -24.01 0.79 -13.20
CA ASN A 31 -23.56 2.16 -12.94
C ASN A 31 -22.22 2.51 -13.64
N VAL A 32 -21.71 1.66 -14.52
CA VAL A 32 -20.43 1.89 -15.19
C VAL A 32 -20.56 2.92 -16.30
N SER A 33 -19.85 4.05 -16.16
CA SER A 33 -19.84 5.15 -17.14
C SER A 33 -18.71 5.09 -18.16
N LEU A 34 -17.79 4.13 -18.04
CA LEU A 34 -16.62 3.99 -18.91
C LEU A 34 -16.43 2.53 -19.35
N CYS A 35 -16.17 2.33 -20.64
CA CYS A 35 -15.74 1.04 -21.16
C CYS A 35 -14.39 0.63 -20.54
N ARG A 36 -14.07 -0.67 -20.57
CA ARG A 36 -12.86 -1.23 -19.96
C ARG A 36 -11.56 -0.53 -20.43
N PRO A 37 -11.35 -0.23 -21.72
CA PRO A 37 -10.19 0.54 -22.17
C PRO A 37 -10.11 1.95 -21.55
N CYS A 38 -11.17 2.75 -21.62
CA CYS A 38 -11.19 4.11 -21.06
C CYS A 38 -11.02 4.11 -19.54
N ARG A 39 -11.65 3.17 -18.83
CA ARG A 39 -11.45 2.98 -17.39
C ARG A 39 -9.99 2.68 -17.08
N ARG A 40 -9.37 1.73 -17.78
CA ARG A 40 -7.94 1.39 -17.59
C ARG A 40 -7.03 2.57 -17.86
N ALA A 41 -7.30 3.35 -18.90
CA ALA A 41 -6.54 4.56 -19.22
C ALA A 41 -6.65 5.59 -18.09
N ARG A 42 -7.87 5.87 -17.61
CA ARG A 42 -8.13 6.76 -16.47
C ARG A 42 -7.43 6.28 -15.20
N ASP A 43 -7.54 4.99 -14.87
CA ASP A 43 -6.96 4.43 -13.66
C ASP A 43 -5.41 4.48 -13.72
N ARG A 44 -4.80 4.28 -14.89
CA ARG A 44 -3.35 4.48 -15.11
C ARG A 44 -2.95 5.94 -14.93
N ALA A 45 -3.73 6.88 -15.48
CA ALA A 45 -3.48 8.32 -15.33
C ALA A 45 -3.58 8.75 -13.85
N TYR A 46 -4.63 8.32 -13.15
CA TYR A 46 -4.81 8.56 -11.72
C TYR A 46 -3.64 8.02 -10.90
N LYS A 47 -3.22 6.77 -11.15
CA LYS A 47 -2.06 6.17 -10.49
C LYS A 47 -0.77 6.95 -10.78
N ARG A 48 -0.60 7.49 -12.00
CA ARG A 48 0.56 8.33 -12.34
C ARG A 48 0.57 9.61 -11.50
N VAL A 49 -0.55 10.34 -11.45
CA VAL A 49 -0.68 11.58 -10.67
C VAL A 49 -0.42 11.31 -9.19
N SER A 50 -1.05 10.28 -8.62
CA SER A 50 -0.83 9.90 -7.21
C SER A 50 0.63 9.55 -6.91
N ARG A 51 1.32 8.82 -7.80
CA ARG A 51 2.76 8.54 -7.66
C ARG A 51 3.62 9.80 -7.72
N MET A 52 3.28 10.75 -8.59
CA MET A 52 3.99 12.03 -8.69
C MET A 52 3.82 12.86 -7.42
N ALA A 53 2.59 12.97 -6.92
CA ALA A 53 2.30 13.67 -5.67
C ALA A 53 3.07 13.04 -4.50
N ARG A 54 3.05 11.71 -4.35
CA ARG A 54 3.84 11.00 -3.32
C ARG A 54 5.33 11.33 -3.39
N LYS A 55 5.93 11.26 -4.59
CA LYS A 55 7.35 11.59 -4.77
C LYS A 55 7.67 13.05 -4.46
N ALA A 56 6.75 13.96 -4.74
CA ALA A 56 6.92 15.38 -4.40
C ALA A 56 6.93 15.55 -2.87
N THR A 57 6.02 14.91 -2.15
CA THR A 57 6.01 14.88 -0.68
C THR A 57 7.32 14.32 -0.12
N GLU A 58 7.78 13.17 -0.64
CA GLU A 58 9.04 12.55 -0.20
C GLU A 58 10.27 13.43 -0.43
N ARG A 59 10.27 14.23 -1.50
CA ARG A 59 11.36 15.18 -1.81
C ARG A 59 11.30 16.46 -0.99
N ALA A 60 10.12 16.82 -0.50
CA ALA A 60 9.91 18.01 0.32
C ALA A 60 10.20 17.76 1.81
N ALA A 61 10.30 16.49 2.22
CA ALA A 61 10.65 16.09 3.58
C ALA A 61 12.00 16.68 4.00
N HIS A 62 12.12 17.08 5.27
CA HIS A 62 13.41 17.47 5.83
C HIS A 62 14.35 16.26 5.88
N VAL A 63 15.65 16.46 5.59
CA VAL A 63 16.63 15.36 5.48
C VAL A 63 17.88 15.68 6.29
N GLU A 64 18.16 14.83 7.26
CA GLU A 64 19.45 14.69 7.94
C GLU A 64 20.29 13.59 7.28
N LYS A 65 21.60 13.57 7.54
CA LYS A 65 22.47 12.45 7.14
C LYS A 65 22.38 11.33 8.17
N VAL A 66 21.30 10.55 8.11
CA VAL A 66 21.08 9.43 9.03
C VAL A 66 21.95 8.23 8.63
N ASP A 67 22.81 7.77 9.53
CA ASP A 67 23.46 6.46 9.42
C ASP A 67 22.52 5.37 9.98
N PRO A 68 22.05 4.40 9.16
CA PRO A 68 21.24 3.30 9.65
C PRO A 68 21.88 2.50 10.80
N PHE A 69 23.21 2.36 10.82
CA PHE A 69 23.88 1.59 11.87
C PHE A 69 23.75 2.25 13.24
N GLU A 70 23.87 3.58 13.31
CA GLU A 70 23.66 4.32 14.56
C GLU A 70 22.22 4.16 15.07
N VAL A 71 21.24 4.17 14.17
CA VAL A 71 19.83 3.92 14.52
C VAL A 71 19.64 2.50 15.05
N PHE A 72 20.24 1.50 14.40
CA PHE A 72 20.15 0.11 14.85
C PHE A 72 20.85 -0.12 16.20
N GLU A 73 22.01 0.50 16.41
CA GLU A 73 22.74 0.43 17.68
C GLU A 73 21.97 1.13 18.81
N ARG A 74 21.42 2.33 18.56
CA ARG A 74 20.53 3.05 19.49
C ARG A 74 19.33 2.19 19.89
N ASP A 75 18.76 1.46 18.93
CA ASP A 75 17.59 0.61 19.14
C ASP A 75 17.95 -0.81 19.61
N GLY A 76 19.21 -1.07 19.92
CA GLY A 76 19.67 -2.34 20.48
C GLY A 76 19.54 -3.54 19.53
N TRP A 77 19.55 -3.29 18.22
CA TRP A 77 19.29 -4.30 17.18
C TRP A 77 17.99 -5.08 17.43
N ALA A 78 16.96 -4.38 17.89
CA ALA A 78 15.63 -4.93 18.10
C ALA A 78 14.58 -4.11 17.34
N CYS A 79 13.61 -4.80 16.75
CA CYS A 79 12.52 -4.15 16.03
C CYS A 79 11.67 -3.31 17.00
N ARG A 80 11.56 -2.01 16.76
CA ARG A 80 10.76 -1.08 17.59
C ARG A 80 9.25 -1.24 17.45
N LEU A 81 8.81 -2.05 16.49
CA LEU A 81 7.39 -2.37 16.28
C LEU A 81 7.00 -3.64 17.04
N CYS A 82 7.67 -4.77 16.80
CA CYS A 82 7.31 -6.07 17.40
C CYS A 82 8.26 -6.60 18.47
N GLY A 83 9.38 -5.93 18.73
CA GLY A 83 10.34 -6.28 19.78
C GLY A 83 11.30 -7.43 19.46
N ILE A 84 11.17 -8.10 18.31
CA ILE A 84 12.08 -9.23 17.99
C ILE A 84 13.51 -8.74 17.71
N PRO A 85 14.54 -9.55 18.02
CA PRO A 85 15.91 -9.26 17.61
C PRO A 85 16.02 -9.18 16.09
N THR A 86 16.85 -8.26 15.61
CA THR A 86 17.18 -8.08 14.19
C THR A 86 18.69 -8.19 14.00
N PRO A 87 19.23 -9.40 13.74
CA PRO A 87 20.68 -9.62 13.71
C PRO A 87 21.41 -8.79 12.64
N ARG A 88 22.54 -8.19 13.01
CA ARG A 88 23.40 -7.41 12.09
C ARG A 88 23.80 -8.19 10.84
N SER A 89 24.06 -9.48 10.98
CA SER A 89 24.45 -10.38 9.88
C SER A 89 23.36 -10.57 8.81
N LYS A 90 22.09 -10.33 9.16
CA LYS A 90 20.95 -10.48 8.26
C LYS A 90 20.61 -9.20 7.50
N ARG A 91 21.31 -8.09 7.76
CA ARG A 91 21.03 -6.84 7.06
C ARG A 91 21.20 -7.03 5.55
N GLY A 92 20.18 -6.61 4.78
CA GLY A 92 20.16 -6.74 3.33
C GLY A 92 19.73 -8.13 2.81
N THR A 93 19.46 -9.10 3.69
CA THR A 93 18.85 -10.38 3.30
C THR A 93 17.32 -10.26 3.21
N TYR A 94 16.67 -11.29 2.67
CA TYR A 94 15.20 -11.38 2.59
C TYR A 94 14.56 -11.96 3.85
N ASP A 95 15.33 -12.19 4.92
CA ASP A 95 14.83 -12.78 6.15
C ASP A 95 13.85 -11.85 6.87
N HIS A 96 12.84 -12.43 7.53
CA HIS A 96 11.80 -11.66 8.21
C HIS A 96 12.33 -10.78 9.35
N ASP A 97 13.41 -11.21 10.00
CA ASP A 97 14.11 -10.53 11.08
C ASP A 97 15.32 -9.71 10.60
N ALA A 98 15.52 -9.55 9.29
CA ALA A 98 16.55 -8.64 8.77
C ALA A 98 16.26 -7.20 9.24
N PRO A 99 17.27 -6.46 9.77
CA PRO A 99 17.11 -5.06 10.19
C PRO A 99 16.97 -4.13 8.99
N GLU A 100 15.94 -3.30 9.02
CA GLU A 100 15.64 -2.25 8.04
C GLU A 100 15.47 -0.91 8.75
N LEU A 101 15.86 0.17 8.06
CA LEU A 101 15.61 1.53 8.53
C LEU A 101 14.15 1.89 8.20
N ASP A 102 13.31 2.06 9.22
CA ASP A 102 11.91 2.44 9.09
C ASP A 102 11.70 3.89 9.53
N HIS A 103 10.74 4.57 8.89
CA HIS A 103 10.32 5.91 9.28
C HIS A 103 9.06 5.84 10.13
N VAL A 104 9.10 6.29 11.39
CA VAL A 104 7.95 6.25 12.31
C VAL A 104 6.71 6.89 11.66
N VAL A 105 6.88 8.09 11.13
CA VAL A 105 5.96 8.73 10.18
C VAL A 105 6.51 8.53 8.77
N PRO A 106 5.82 7.81 7.86
CA PRO A 106 6.32 7.58 6.50
C PRO A 106 6.55 8.88 5.73
N LEU A 107 7.63 8.93 4.92
CA LEU A 107 7.93 10.10 4.06
C LEU A 107 6.77 10.44 3.12
N ALA A 108 6.10 9.41 2.58
CA ALA A 108 4.90 9.57 1.74
C ALA A 108 3.72 10.26 2.45
N ARG A 109 3.74 10.31 3.78
CA ARG A 109 2.74 10.95 4.65
C ARG A 109 3.26 12.24 5.28
N GLY A 110 4.39 12.77 4.80
CA GLY A 110 4.98 14.02 5.28
C GLY A 110 5.89 13.86 6.49
N GLY A 111 6.35 12.63 6.79
CA GLY A 111 7.42 12.44 7.77
C GLY A 111 8.77 12.88 7.23
N ASP A 112 9.69 13.19 8.14
CA ASP A 112 11.05 13.63 7.80
C ASP A 112 12.05 12.47 7.76
N HIS A 113 13.15 12.62 7.02
CA HIS A 113 14.28 11.69 7.06
C HIS A 113 15.30 12.16 8.12
N THR A 114 14.99 11.92 9.39
CA THR A 114 15.79 12.38 10.55
C THR A 114 16.04 11.25 11.54
N TYR A 115 17.01 11.41 12.45
CA TYR A 115 17.23 10.46 13.53
C TYR A 115 15.99 10.32 14.44
N ALA A 116 15.24 11.42 14.63
CA ALA A 116 14.03 11.45 15.45
C ALA A 116 12.86 10.68 14.81
N ASN A 117 12.77 10.66 13.48
CA ASN A 117 11.71 9.97 12.75
C ASN A 117 12.14 8.62 12.17
N THR A 118 13.34 8.12 12.49
CA THR A 118 13.82 6.81 12.05
C THR A 118 13.95 5.83 13.21
N GLN A 119 13.71 4.56 12.94
CA GLN A 119 13.79 3.47 13.91
C GLN A 119 14.24 2.15 13.24
N CYS A 120 14.74 1.22 14.05
CA CYS A 120 15.00 -0.15 13.63
C CYS A 120 13.67 -0.92 13.50
N ALA A 121 13.41 -1.48 12.33
CA ALA A 121 12.30 -2.42 12.13
C ALA A 121 12.80 -3.72 11.52
N CYS A 122 12.17 -4.84 11.87
CA CYS A 122 12.38 -6.07 11.11
C CYS A 122 11.71 -5.95 9.73
N ARG A 123 12.28 -6.60 8.72
CA ARG A 123 11.79 -6.59 7.35
C ARG A 123 10.30 -6.92 7.23
N ARG A 124 9.81 -7.88 8.03
CA ARG A 124 8.39 -8.25 8.05
C ARG A 124 7.50 -7.08 8.51
N CYS A 125 7.81 -6.46 9.65
CA CYS A 125 7.01 -5.36 10.17
C CYS A 125 7.09 -4.12 9.27
N ASN A 126 8.29 -3.77 8.80
CA ASN A 126 8.47 -2.66 7.87
C ASN A 126 7.62 -2.84 6.60
N SER A 127 7.59 -4.06 6.04
CA SER A 127 6.78 -4.38 4.86
C SER A 127 5.28 -4.30 5.12
N LEU A 128 4.81 -4.73 6.30
CA LEU A 128 3.39 -4.67 6.67
C LEU A 128 2.94 -3.24 6.98
N LYS A 129 3.78 -2.46 7.67
CA LYS A 129 3.52 -1.06 8.00
C LYS A 129 3.37 -0.19 6.76
N SER A 130 4.23 -0.36 5.74
CA SER A 130 4.18 0.42 4.50
C SER A 130 4.10 1.94 4.79
N ASP A 131 3.03 2.60 4.36
CA ASP A 131 2.75 4.03 4.53
C ASP A 131 1.60 4.29 5.52
N ILE A 132 1.29 3.32 6.38
CA ILE A 132 0.25 3.40 7.40
C ILE A 132 0.78 4.17 8.61
N LEU A 133 0.05 5.22 9.00
CA LEU A 133 0.33 6.00 10.21
C LEU A 133 -0.17 5.26 11.45
N GLY A 134 0.64 5.21 12.51
CA GLY A 134 0.26 4.60 13.79
C GLY A 134 0.12 3.08 13.74
N TRP A 135 0.72 2.41 12.74
CA TRP A 135 0.66 0.96 12.60
C TRP A 135 1.30 0.25 13.80
N SER A 136 0.63 -0.78 14.31
CA SER A 136 1.16 -1.69 15.34
C SER A 136 1.04 -3.16 14.90
N PRO A 137 1.96 -4.05 15.32
CA PRO A 137 1.86 -5.48 15.01
C PRO A 137 0.58 -6.15 15.53
N VAL A 138 -0.05 -5.61 16.59
CA VAL A 138 -1.30 -6.15 17.12
C VAL A 138 -2.45 -6.02 16.11
N ASP A 139 -2.43 -4.96 15.30
CA ASP A 139 -3.43 -4.72 14.24
C ASP A 139 -3.33 -5.77 13.13
N ALA A 140 -2.12 -6.31 12.90
CA ALA A 140 -1.89 -7.34 11.90
C ALA A 140 -2.33 -8.75 12.36
N ILE A 141 -2.44 -8.99 13.67
CA ILE A 141 -2.96 -10.24 14.24
C ILE A 141 -4.50 -10.25 14.21
N ALA A 142 -5.15 -9.12 14.47
CA ALA A 142 -6.60 -8.98 14.41
C ALA A 142 -7.19 -9.24 13.01
N GLY A 143 -6.39 -9.09 11.94
CA GLY A 143 -6.78 -9.44 10.57
C GLY A 143 -6.65 -10.93 10.23
N ALA A 144 -6.02 -11.74 11.09
CA ALA A 144 -5.79 -13.18 10.86
C ALA A 144 -6.80 -14.09 11.59
N GLU A 145 -7.58 -13.57 12.54
CA GLU A 145 -8.50 -14.38 13.36
C GLU A 145 -9.95 -14.45 12.85
N VAL A 146 -10.34 -13.66 11.84
CA VAL A 146 -11.67 -13.78 11.18
C VAL A 146 -11.65 -14.82 10.05
N GLY A 147 -11.24 -16.05 10.38
CA GLY A 147 -11.03 -17.10 9.39
C GLY A 147 -10.98 -18.52 9.94
N VAL A 148 -11.65 -18.82 11.06
CA VAL A 148 -11.89 -20.21 11.47
C VAL A 148 -13.31 -20.40 12.00
N GLY A 149 -14.13 -20.97 11.12
CA GLY A 149 -15.29 -21.84 11.35
C GLY A 149 -16.15 -21.70 12.62
N LEU A 150 -17.42 -21.40 12.39
CA LEU A 150 -18.52 -22.38 12.56
C LEU A 150 -19.44 -22.30 11.33
#